data_AF-A0A7J8NS56-F1
#
_entry.id   AF-A0A7J8NS56-F1
#
_cell.length_a   1.000
_cell.length_b   1.000
_cell.length_c   1.000
_cell.angle_alpha   90.00
_cell.angle_beta   90.00
_cell.angle_gamma   90.00
#
_symmetry.space_group_name_H-M   'P 1'
#
loop_
_entity.id
_entity.type
_entity.pdbx_description
1 polymer ?
#
loop_
_entity_poly.entity_id
_entity_poly.type
_entity_poly.pdbx_seq_one_letter_code
_entity_poly.pdbx_strand_id
1 'polypeptide(L)'
;MGSALETLCGQAVGAGQHNMLGIYLQRSWIITGITALCLTPCYLLATPILNLLRQDKAMSELAGKYCKMVIPQFFAYAMNFPIQKFLQSQTKVWVMTIISIIGLGCHVLLNWALVTKLELGLLGAAMAGNISWWLQVIAMVIYVVAGFFPDSWTGLSLLAFKSLWGFVKLSLASAVMLCLELWYFTAIILMVGYLKDPTLAVDSISI
;
A
#
# COMPACT_ATOMS: atom_id res chain seq x y z
N MET A 1 5.21 6.64 2.61
CA MET A 1 6.03 6.26 3.79
C MET A 1 7.19 5.33 3.48
N GLY A 2 7.19 4.58 2.36
CA GLY A 2 8.25 3.61 2.04
C GLY A 2 9.68 4.16 2.12
N SER A 3 9.98 5.29 1.48
CA SER A 3 11.34 5.84 1.37
C SER A 3 11.87 6.44 2.69
N ALA A 4 11.00 7.06 3.49
CA ALA A 4 11.36 7.63 4.79
C ALA A 4 11.71 6.53 5.81
N LEU A 5 10.87 5.49 5.89
CA LEU A 5 11.13 4.34 6.76
C LEU A 5 12.38 3.57 6.32
N GLU A 6 12.57 3.38 5.01
CA GLU A 6 13.77 2.74 4.46
C GLU A 6 15.05 3.51 4.82
N THR A 7 15.04 4.84 4.71
CA THR A 7 16.18 5.68 5.09
C THR A 7 16.47 5.56 6.59
N LEU A 8 15.45 5.67 7.45
CA LEU A 8 15.62 5.61 8.90
C LEU A 8 16.04 4.21 9.39
N CYS A 9 15.50 3.15 8.79
CA CYS A 9 15.94 1.79 9.06
C CYS A 9 17.39 1.59 8.60
N GLY A 10 17.77 2.07 7.42
CA GLY A 10 19.16 2.00 6.94
C GLY A 10 20.15 2.73 7.86
N GLN A 11 19.78 3.91 8.33
CA GLN A 11 20.57 4.67 9.32
C GLN A 11 20.69 3.94 10.66
N ALA A 12 19.58 3.40 11.18
CA ALA A 12 19.58 2.66 12.44
C ALA A 12 20.40 1.37 12.35
N VAL A 13 20.33 0.63 11.24
CA VAL A 13 21.17 -0.54 10.97
C VAL A 13 22.65 -0.12 10.92
N GLY A 14 22.99 0.94 10.17
CA GLY A 14 24.36 1.45 10.09
C GLY A 14 24.92 1.95 11.42
N ALA A 15 24.06 2.41 12.34
CA ALA A 15 24.42 2.85 13.68
C ALA A 15 24.36 1.73 14.75
N GLY A 16 24.05 0.48 14.37
CA GLY A 16 23.90 -0.66 15.29
C GLY A 16 22.67 -0.60 16.21
N GLN A 17 21.71 0.29 15.93
CA GLN A 17 20.50 0.50 16.74
C GLN A 17 19.33 -0.37 16.25
N HIS A 18 19.51 -1.69 16.27
CA HIS A 18 18.54 -2.64 15.73
C HIS A 18 17.15 -2.55 16.41
N ASN A 19 17.13 -2.28 17.72
CA ASN A 19 15.90 -2.10 18.51
C ASN A 19 14.98 -1.00 17.97
N MET A 20 15.53 0.02 17.32
CA MET A 20 14.74 1.13 16.77
C MET A 20 13.94 0.73 15.53
N LEU A 21 14.30 -0.35 14.83
CA LEU A 21 13.56 -0.80 13.64
C LEU A 21 12.12 -1.16 13.99
N GLY A 22 11.89 -1.91 15.08
CA GLY A 22 10.54 -2.26 15.53
C GLY A 22 9.74 -1.04 15.99
N ILE A 23 10.41 -0.06 16.61
CA ILE A 23 9.80 1.20 17.01
C ILE A 23 9.38 2.01 15.76
N TYR A 24 10.22 2.07 14.74
CA TYR A 24 9.89 2.74 13.48
C TYR A 24 8.78 2.03 12.71
N LEU A 25 8.72 0.69 12.76
CA LEU A 25 7.60 -0.08 12.21
C LEU A 25 6.27 0.30 12.88
N GLN A 26 6.23 0.26 14.22
CA GLN A 26 5.01 0.61 14.99
C GLN A 26 4.61 2.07 14.76
N ARG A 27 5.59 2.99 14.77
CA ARG A 27 5.37 4.40 14.44
C ARG A 27 4.78 4.58 13.05
N SER A 28 5.30 3.84 12.07
CA SER A 28 4.81 3.89 10.70
C SER A 28 3.38 3.39 10.60
N TRP A 29 3.02 2.28 11.27
CA TRP A 29 1.63 1.81 11.34
C TRP A 29 0.66 2.85 11.91
N ILE A 30 1.06 3.56 12.97
CA ILE A 30 0.25 4.63 13.55
C ILE A 30 0.03 5.73 12.52
N ILE A 31 1.09 6.23 11.90
CA ILE A 31 0.99 7.36 10.98
C ILE A 31 0.27 6.94 9.68
N THR A 32 0.56 5.77 9.11
CA THR A 32 -0.13 5.30 7.89
C THR A 32 -1.58 4.98 8.18
N GLY A 33 -1.91 4.43 9.35
CA GLY A 33 -3.28 4.18 9.77
C GLY A 33 -4.09 5.46 9.93
N ILE A 34 -3.53 6.49 10.58
CA ILE A 34 -4.15 7.82 10.67
C ILE A 34 -4.31 8.45 9.29
N THR A 35 -3.28 8.34 8.43
CA THR A 35 -3.33 8.88 7.06
C THR A 35 -4.42 8.18 6.25
N ALA A 36 -4.53 6.85 6.32
CA ALA A 36 -5.59 6.09 5.67
C ALA A 36 -6.97 6.49 6.20
N LEU A 37 -7.10 6.69 7.51
CA LEU A 37 -8.34 7.19 8.09
C LEU A 37 -8.71 8.58 7.54
N CYS A 38 -7.76 9.52 7.48
CA CYS A 38 -7.98 10.85 6.91
C CYS A 38 -8.34 10.81 5.40
N LEU A 39 -7.88 9.80 4.65
CA LEU A 39 -8.18 9.63 3.23
C LEU A 39 -9.46 8.82 2.95
N THR A 40 -9.99 8.11 3.95
CA THR A 40 -11.25 7.35 3.83
C THR A 40 -12.43 8.18 3.31
N PRO A 41 -12.64 9.44 3.73
CA PRO A 41 -13.69 10.29 3.16
C PRO A 41 -13.62 10.43 1.64
N CYS A 42 -12.43 10.47 1.04
CA CYS A 42 -12.27 10.53 -0.41
C CYS A 42 -12.81 9.26 -1.10
N TYR A 43 -12.67 8.09 -0.47
CA TYR A 43 -13.24 6.83 -0.95
C TYR A 43 -14.76 6.79 -0.78
N LEU A 44 -15.27 7.27 0.35
CA LEU A 44 -16.71 7.33 0.62
C LEU A 44 -17.43 8.30 -0.33
N LEU A 45 -16.76 9.40 -0.68
CA LEU A 45 -17.25 10.47 -1.56
C LEU A 45 -16.73 10.32 -3.01
N ALA A 46 -16.24 9.14 -3.40
CA ALA A 46 -15.67 8.94 -4.73
C ALA A 46 -16.67 9.28 -5.86
N THR A 47 -17.94 8.85 -5.77
CA THR A 47 -18.97 9.20 -6.78
C THR A 47 -19.17 10.71 -6.95
N PRO A 48 -19.48 11.51 -5.90
CA PRO A 48 -19.64 12.95 -6.07
C PRO A 48 -18.35 13.65 -6.50
N ILE A 49 -17.16 13.19 -6.07
CA ILE A 49 -15.88 13.72 -6.52
C ILE A 49 -15.70 13.49 -8.04
N LEU A 50 -15.95 12.27 -8.53
CA LEU A 50 -15.84 11.95 -9.95
C LEU A 50 -16.87 12.69 -10.81
N ASN A 51 -18.09 12.85 -10.31
CA ASN A 51 -19.11 13.66 -10.95
C ASN A 51 -18.69 15.15 -11.05
N LEU A 52 -18.05 15.69 -10.00
CA LEU A 52 -17.50 17.05 -10.02
C LEU A 52 -16.40 17.21 -11.07
N LEU A 53 -15.60 16.16 -11.27
CA LEU A 53 -14.58 16.06 -12.33
C LEU A 53 -15.18 15.77 -13.72
N ARG A 54 -16.51 15.83 -13.88
CA ARG A 54 -17.24 15.62 -15.14
C ARG A 54 -17.00 14.24 -15.77
N GLN A 55 -16.75 13.22 -14.95
CA GLN A 55 -16.71 11.83 -15.42
C GLN A 55 -18.11 11.33 -15.77
N ASP A 56 -18.18 10.28 -16.58
CA ASP A 56 -19.44 9.61 -16.88
C ASP A 56 -20.15 9.16 -15.59
N LYS A 57 -21.48 9.35 -15.54
CA LYS A 57 -22.26 9.08 -14.32
C LYS A 57 -22.28 7.60 -13.97
N ALA A 58 -22.45 6.72 -14.96
CA ALA A 58 -22.50 5.28 -14.72
C ALA A 58 -21.14 4.77 -14.21
N MET A 59 -20.04 5.27 -14.80
CA MET A 59 -18.69 4.96 -14.33
C MET A 59 -18.42 5.51 -12.92
N SER A 60 -18.86 6.73 -12.63
CA SER A 60 -18.70 7.37 -11.31
C SER A 60 -19.45 6.62 -10.19
N GLU A 61 -20.65 6.11 -10.50
CA GLU A 61 -21.41 5.25 -9.58
C GLU A 61 -20.73 3.90 -9.35
N LEU A 62 -20.24 3.25 -10.42
CA LEU A 62 -19.55 1.97 -10.33
C LEU A 62 -18.26 2.10 -9.52
N ALA A 63 -17.43 3.11 -9.83
CA ALA A 63 -16.19 3.40 -9.13
C ALA A 63 -16.46 3.71 -7.65
N GLY A 64 -17.46 4.53 -7.34
CA GLY A 64 -17.76 4.84 -5.93
C GLY A 64 -18.31 3.66 -5.14
N LYS A 65 -19.08 2.74 -5.76
CA LYS A 65 -19.46 1.47 -5.14
C LYS A 65 -18.21 0.64 -4.83
N TYR A 66 -17.31 0.48 -5.81
CA TYR A 66 -16.07 -0.27 -5.63
C TYR A 66 -15.17 0.34 -4.55
N CYS A 67 -14.96 1.66 -4.57
CA CYS A 67 -14.17 2.39 -3.57
C CYS A 67 -14.67 2.09 -2.15
N LYS A 68 -15.98 2.11 -1.91
CA LYS A 68 -16.54 1.76 -0.60
C LYS A 68 -16.25 0.30 -0.21
N MET A 69 -16.34 -0.63 -1.16
CA MET A 69 -16.08 -2.05 -0.92
C MET A 69 -14.61 -2.34 -0.59
N VAL A 70 -13.66 -1.59 -1.14
CA VAL A 70 -12.21 -1.82 -0.95
C VAL A 70 -11.57 -0.96 0.16
N ILE A 71 -12.37 -0.27 0.98
CA ILE A 71 -11.87 0.44 2.17
C ILE A 71 -11.04 -0.49 3.08
N PRO A 72 -11.44 -1.75 3.39
CA PRO A 72 -10.62 -2.63 4.21
C PRO A 72 -9.25 -2.92 3.59
N GLN A 73 -9.18 -3.13 2.28
CA GLN A 73 -7.94 -3.33 1.53
C GLN A 73 -7.04 -2.10 1.60
N PHE A 74 -7.60 -0.89 1.60
CA PHE A 74 -6.83 0.34 1.78
C PHE A 74 -6.10 0.39 3.14
N PHE A 75 -6.74 -0.04 4.22
CA PHE A 75 -6.08 -0.18 5.53
C PHE A 75 -5.05 -1.31 5.56
N ALA A 76 -5.30 -2.41 4.84
CA ALA A 76 -4.30 -3.46 4.69
C ALA A 76 -3.01 -2.91 4.04
N TYR A 77 -3.10 -2.03 3.04
CA TYR A 77 -1.94 -1.38 2.42
C TYR A 77 -1.17 -0.53 3.41
N ALA A 78 -1.89 0.26 4.21
CA ALA A 78 -1.31 1.10 5.24
C ALA A 78 -0.46 0.30 6.25
N MET A 79 -0.86 -0.93 6.56
CA MET A 79 -0.08 -1.84 7.41
C MET A 79 1.02 -2.59 6.65
N ASN A 80 0.75 -3.00 5.41
CA ASN A 80 1.64 -3.84 4.63
C ASN A 80 2.94 -3.13 4.24
N PHE A 81 2.86 -1.88 3.75
CA PHE A 81 4.05 -1.16 3.28
C PHE A 81 5.13 -0.99 4.36
N PRO A 82 4.80 -0.58 5.61
CA PRO A 82 5.80 -0.55 6.67
C PRO A 82 6.45 -1.90 6.97
N ILE A 83 5.68 -2.99 6.99
CA ILE A 83 6.21 -4.33 7.27
C ILE A 83 7.20 -4.75 6.18
N GLN A 84 6.86 -4.51 4.91
CA GLN A 84 7.76 -4.78 3.79
C GLN A 84 9.10 -4.07 3.98
N LYS A 85 9.09 -2.79 4.37
CA LYS A 85 10.33 -2.03 4.60
C LYS A 85 11.13 -2.54 5.80
N PHE A 86 10.46 -2.93 6.88
CA PHE A 86 11.11 -3.56 8.03
C PHE A 86 11.79 -4.90 7.69
N LEU A 87 11.15 -5.73 6.85
CA LEU A 87 11.72 -6.99 6.39
C LEU A 87 12.85 -6.78 5.37
N GLN A 88 12.70 -5.80 4.45
CA GLN A 88 13.73 -5.41 3.49
C GLN A 88 14.99 -4.91 4.18
N SER A 89 14.87 -4.04 5.19
CA SER A 89 16.02 -3.51 5.94
C SER A 89 16.78 -4.56 6.76
N GLN A 90 16.20 -5.75 6.92
CA GLN A 90 16.81 -6.90 7.60
C GLN A 90 17.15 -8.04 6.63
N THR A 91 17.14 -7.77 5.32
CA THR A 91 17.50 -8.73 4.28
C THR A 91 16.59 -9.97 4.28
N LYS A 92 15.34 -9.84 4.74
CA LYS A 92 14.33 -10.92 4.77
C LYS A 92 13.35 -10.84 3.60
N VAL A 93 13.82 -10.36 2.45
CA VAL A 93 13.01 -10.22 1.22
C VAL A 93 12.46 -11.56 0.74
N TRP A 94 13.21 -12.66 0.89
CA TRP A 94 12.75 -14.00 0.49
C TRP A 94 11.45 -14.43 1.20
N VAL A 95 11.25 -14.01 2.45
CA VAL A 95 10.02 -14.30 3.21
C VAL A 95 8.84 -13.58 2.57
N MET A 96 9.03 -12.32 2.20
CA MET A 96 8.02 -11.54 1.49
C MET A 96 7.67 -12.21 0.15
N THR A 97 8.67 -12.72 -0.57
CA THR A 97 8.47 -13.43 -1.84
C THR A 97 7.60 -14.68 -1.64
N ILE A 98 7.94 -15.54 -0.67
CA ILE A 98 7.17 -16.77 -0.41
C ILE A 98 5.73 -16.45 0.00
N ILE A 99 5.54 -15.52 0.94
CA ILE A 99 4.20 -15.11 1.38
C ILE A 99 3.41 -14.55 0.18
N SER A 100 4.04 -13.76 -0.69
CA SER A 100 3.37 -13.20 -1.87
C SER A 100 3.02 -14.26 -2.92
N ILE A 101 3.86 -15.28 -3.13
CA ILE A 101 3.55 -16.40 -4.03
C ILE A 101 2.33 -17.18 -3.52
N ILE A 102 2.31 -17.50 -2.22
CA ILE A 102 1.16 -18.17 -1.59
C ILE A 102 -0.09 -17.28 -1.68
N GLY A 103 0.07 -15.99 -1.35
CA GLY A 103 -0.99 -14.99 -1.42
C GLY A 103 -1.57 -14.85 -2.83
N LEU A 104 -0.73 -14.90 -3.87
CA LEU A 104 -1.16 -14.90 -5.26
C LEU A 104 -1.97 -16.15 -5.59
N GLY A 105 -1.51 -17.34 -5.18
CA GLY A 105 -2.27 -18.58 -5.33
C GLY A 105 -3.66 -18.49 -4.68
N CYS A 106 -3.72 -18.03 -3.43
CA CYS A 106 -4.98 -17.77 -2.73
C CYS A 106 -5.84 -16.73 -3.46
N HIS A 107 -5.26 -15.66 -3.99
CA HIS A 107 -5.99 -14.62 -4.72
C HIS A 107 -6.62 -15.15 -5.99
N VAL A 108 -5.90 -15.96 -6.76
CA VAL A 108 -6.43 -16.61 -7.98
C VAL A 108 -7.60 -17.53 -7.63
N LEU A 109 -7.45 -18.36 -6.58
CA LEU A 109 -8.52 -19.26 -6.13
C LEU A 109 -9.75 -18.48 -5.64
N LEU A 110 -9.54 -17.39 -4.89
CA LEU A 110 -10.63 -16.53 -4.41
C LEU A 110 -11.36 -15.84 -5.57
N ASN A 111 -10.65 -15.35 -6.58
CA ASN A 111 -11.28 -14.76 -7.76
C ASN A 111 -12.07 -15.81 -8.54
N TRP A 112 -11.50 -16.99 -8.79
CA TRP A 112 -12.21 -18.07 -9.45
C TRP A 112 -13.49 -18.45 -8.69
N ALA A 113 -13.42 -18.58 -7.36
CA ALA A 113 -14.57 -18.94 -6.54
C ALA A 113 -15.63 -17.82 -6.49
N LEU A 114 -15.24 -16.60 -6.12
CA LEU A 114 -16.16 -15.49 -5.85
C LEU A 114 -16.67 -14.82 -7.13
N VAL A 115 -15.82 -14.68 -8.14
CA VAL A 115 -16.17 -13.97 -9.39
C VAL A 115 -16.70 -14.94 -10.43
N THR A 116 -16.01 -16.06 -10.68
CA THR A 116 -16.40 -16.98 -11.76
C THR A 116 -17.44 -18.00 -11.34
N LYS A 117 -17.30 -18.64 -10.17
CA LYS A 117 -18.23 -19.70 -9.74
C LYS A 117 -19.49 -19.19 -9.05
N LEU A 118 -19.35 -18.17 -8.21
CA LEU A 118 -20.47 -17.55 -7.49
C LEU A 118 -21.06 -16.34 -8.23
N GLU A 119 -20.46 -15.93 -9.34
CA GLU A 119 -20.94 -14.85 -10.22
C GLU A 119 -21.22 -13.52 -9.49
N LEU A 120 -20.49 -13.23 -8.40
CA LEU A 120 -20.70 -12.03 -7.57
C LEU A 120 -20.17 -10.74 -8.23
N GLY A 121 -19.63 -10.84 -9.45
CA GLY A 121 -19.12 -9.72 -10.23
C GLY A 121 -18.17 -8.81 -9.45
N LEU A 122 -18.47 -7.51 -9.45
CA LEU A 122 -17.65 -6.48 -8.79
C LEU A 122 -17.51 -6.69 -7.28
N LEU A 123 -18.57 -7.16 -6.62
CA LEU A 123 -18.54 -7.46 -5.19
C LEU A 123 -17.57 -8.62 -4.91
N GLY A 124 -17.65 -9.68 -5.72
CA GLY A 124 -16.73 -10.83 -5.63
C GLY A 124 -15.27 -10.41 -5.78
N ALA A 125 -14.98 -9.53 -6.75
CA ALA A 125 -13.63 -9.02 -6.97
C ALA A 125 -13.12 -8.19 -5.78
N ALA A 126 -13.97 -7.32 -5.22
CA ALA A 126 -13.62 -6.53 -4.04
C ALA A 126 -13.39 -7.43 -2.80
N MET A 127 -14.23 -8.45 -2.60
CA MET A 127 -14.06 -9.43 -1.52
C MET A 127 -12.75 -10.21 -1.66
N ALA A 128 -12.46 -10.73 -2.86
CA ALA A 128 -11.22 -11.44 -3.14
C ALA A 128 -10.00 -10.55 -2.84
N GLY A 129 -10.02 -9.30 -3.28
CA GLY A 129 -8.98 -8.32 -2.98
C GLY A 129 -8.80 -8.08 -1.48
N ASN A 130 -9.87 -7.75 -0.77
CA ASN A 130 -9.84 -7.54 0.67
C ASN A 130 -9.25 -8.74 1.43
N ILE A 131 -9.74 -9.94 1.14
CA ILE A 131 -9.28 -11.16 1.83
C ILE A 131 -7.81 -11.42 1.53
N SER A 132 -7.37 -11.36 0.27
CA SER A 132 -5.97 -11.62 -0.10
C SER A 132 -5.00 -10.65 0.57
N TRP A 133 -5.34 -9.37 0.61
CA TRP A 133 -4.47 -8.37 1.23
C TRP A 133 -4.41 -8.50 2.75
N TRP A 134 -5.51 -8.84 3.41
CA TRP A 134 -5.49 -9.10 4.85
C TRP A 134 -4.75 -10.39 5.18
N LEU A 135 -4.88 -11.45 4.38
CA LEU A 135 -4.07 -12.66 4.53
C LEU A 135 -2.57 -12.34 4.44
N GLN A 136 -2.17 -11.52 3.46
CA GLN A 136 -0.79 -11.06 3.30
C GLN A 136 -0.29 -10.32 4.56
N VAL A 137 -1.07 -9.35 5.05
CA VAL A 137 -0.73 -8.57 6.25
C VAL A 137 -0.62 -9.47 7.47
N ILE A 138 -1.60 -10.36 7.69
CA ILE A 138 -1.62 -11.27 8.84
C ILE A 138 -0.40 -12.19 8.82
N ALA A 139 -0.08 -12.81 7.67
CA ALA A 139 1.07 -13.68 7.53
C ALA A 139 2.39 -12.94 7.86
N MET A 140 2.55 -11.71 7.35
CA MET A 140 3.73 -10.90 7.63
C MET A 140 3.81 -10.45 9.10
N VAL A 141 2.69 -10.06 9.71
CA VAL A 141 2.64 -9.70 11.14
C VAL A 141 3.01 -10.91 12.00
N ILE A 142 2.43 -12.08 11.73
CA ILE A 142 2.78 -13.33 12.43
C ILE A 142 4.29 -13.57 12.34
N TYR A 143 4.89 -13.45 11.15
CA TYR A 143 6.32 -13.66 10.99
C TYR A 143 7.16 -12.66 11.80
N VAL A 144 6.77 -11.39 11.86
CA VAL A 144 7.47 -10.37 12.66
C VAL A 144 7.38 -10.68 14.15
N VAL A 145 6.21 -11.10 14.65
CA VAL A 145 5.99 -11.33 16.09
C VAL A 145 6.36 -12.73 16.57
N ALA A 146 6.60 -13.68 15.68
CA ALA A 146 6.92 -15.08 16.01
C ALA A 146 8.33 -15.32 16.60
N GLY A 147 9.05 -14.27 16.99
CA GLY A 147 10.34 -14.38 17.67
C GLY A 147 11.57 -14.48 16.76
N PHE A 148 11.41 -14.32 15.44
CA PHE A 148 12.54 -14.32 14.49
C PHE A 148 13.42 -13.06 14.55
N PHE A 149 13.02 -12.03 15.31
CA PHE A 149 13.66 -10.72 15.37
C PHE A 149 13.87 -10.23 16.81
N PRO A 150 14.63 -10.95 17.66
CA PRO A 150 14.77 -10.59 19.07
C PRO A 150 15.38 -9.19 19.28
N ASP A 151 16.33 -8.79 18.42
CA ASP A 151 17.02 -7.49 18.54
C ASP A 151 16.22 -6.33 17.95
N SER A 152 15.35 -6.59 16.98
CA SER A 152 14.62 -5.57 16.22
C SER A 152 13.15 -5.45 16.63
N TRP A 153 12.56 -6.49 17.20
CA TRP A 153 11.17 -6.54 17.65
C TRP A 153 11.09 -7.05 19.08
N THR A 154 11.04 -6.11 20.03
CA THR A 154 10.92 -6.40 21.48
C THR A 154 9.47 -6.26 21.98
N GLY A 155 8.49 -6.36 21.09
CA GLY A 155 7.06 -6.16 21.40
C GLY A 155 6.59 -4.71 21.24
N LEU A 156 5.33 -4.47 21.62
CA LEU A 156 4.70 -3.15 21.53
C LEU A 156 5.34 -2.15 22.50
N SER A 157 5.57 -0.93 22.04
CA SER A 157 6.27 0.10 22.83
C SER A 157 5.61 1.46 22.73
N LEU A 158 5.44 2.13 23.88
CA LEU A 158 4.96 3.51 23.93
C LEU A 158 5.91 4.51 23.25
N LEU A 159 7.16 4.12 22.99
CA LEU A 159 8.11 4.94 22.23
C LEU A 159 7.65 5.17 20.78
N ALA A 160 6.78 4.31 20.24
CA ALA A 160 6.19 4.47 18.92
C ALA A 160 5.39 5.78 18.80
N PHE A 161 4.78 6.25 19.90
CA PHE A 161 4.00 7.50 19.96
C PHE A 161 4.85 8.76 20.18
N LYS A 162 6.15 8.62 20.45
CA LYS A 162 7.05 9.77 20.62
C LYS A 162 7.60 10.24 19.28
N SER A 163 7.84 11.55 19.18
CA SER A 163 8.49 12.19 18.03
C SER A 163 7.84 11.91 16.67
N LEU A 164 6.50 11.79 16.64
CA LEU A 164 5.73 11.53 15.42
C LEU A 164 5.92 12.63 14.38
N TRP A 165 5.96 13.90 14.80
CA TRP A 165 6.00 15.04 13.88
C TRP A 165 7.22 15.04 12.96
N GLY A 166 8.42 14.74 13.49
CA GLY A 166 9.63 14.64 12.67
C GLY A 166 9.52 13.52 11.62
N PHE A 167 8.94 12.38 12.01
CA PHE A 167 8.71 11.25 11.12
C PHE A 167 7.65 11.56 10.05
N VAL A 168 6.58 12.28 10.43
CA VAL A 168 5.54 12.76 9.51
C VAL A 168 6.13 13.70 8.48
N LYS A 169 6.95 14.67 8.89
CA LYS A 169 7.58 15.64 7.98
C LYS A 169 8.42 14.93 6.91
N LEU A 170 9.25 13.97 7.32
CA LEU A 170 10.06 13.17 6.40
C LEU A 170 9.18 12.31 5.48
N SER A 171 8.17 11.66 6.06
CA SER A 171 7.23 10.82 5.32
C SER A 171 6.41 11.58 4.29
N LEU A 172 6.02 12.81 4.60
CA LEU A 172 5.29 13.70 3.71
C LEU A 172 6.17 14.16 2.54
N ALA A 173 7.42 14.53 2.80
CA ALA A 173 8.36 14.88 1.74
C ALA A 173 8.56 13.72 0.75
N SER A 174 8.75 12.49 1.25
CA SER A 174 8.84 11.30 0.39
C SER A 174 7.54 11.01 -0.36
N ALA A 175 6.38 11.25 0.27
CA ALA A 175 5.08 11.05 -0.38
C ALA A 175 4.88 12.05 -1.53
N VAL A 176 5.18 13.33 -1.32
CA VAL A 176 5.11 14.37 -2.36
C VAL A 176 6.03 14.04 -3.52
N MET A 177 7.27 13.61 -3.24
CA MET A 177 8.21 13.20 -4.29
C MET A 177 7.65 12.06 -5.16
N LEU A 178 7.11 11.01 -4.55
CA LEU A 178 6.51 9.89 -5.28
C LEU A 178 5.25 10.32 -6.07
N CYS A 179 4.42 11.18 -5.50
CA CYS A 179 3.27 11.72 -6.21
C CYS A 179 3.69 12.54 -7.44
N LEU A 180 4.71 13.39 -7.30
CA LEU A 180 5.25 14.17 -8.41
C LEU A 180 5.83 13.28 -9.50
N GLU A 181 6.54 12.21 -9.14
CA GLU A 181 7.04 11.22 -10.08
C GLU A 181 5.90 10.56 -10.88
N LEU A 182 4.88 10.04 -10.18
CA LEU A 182 3.72 9.40 -10.82
C LEU A 182 2.92 10.37 -11.70
N TRP A 183 2.70 11.59 -11.24
CA TRP A 183 1.99 12.62 -12.01
C TRP A 183 2.79 13.07 -13.23
N TYR A 184 4.10 13.21 -13.09
CA TYR A 184 5.01 13.52 -14.20
C TYR A 184 4.93 12.46 -15.29
N PHE A 185 5.04 11.17 -14.93
CA PHE A 185 4.88 10.08 -15.90
C PHE A 185 3.49 10.07 -16.53
N THR A 186 2.44 10.30 -15.74
CA THR A 186 1.06 10.37 -16.26
C THR A 186 0.90 11.51 -17.27
N ALA A 187 1.46 12.69 -16.99
CA ALA A 187 1.43 13.82 -17.89
C ALA A 187 2.17 13.52 -19.21
N ILE A 188 3.33 12.85 -19.15
CA ILE A 188 4.05 12.42 -20.35
C ILE A 188 3.20 11.47 -21.18
N ILE A 189 2.64 10.41 -20.58
CA ILE A 189 1.81 9.44 -21.28
C ILE A 189 0.62 10.14 -21.96
N LEU A 190 -0.03 11.08 -21.27
CA LEU A 190 -1.11 11.87 -21.86
C LEU A 190 -0.64 12.70 -23.06
N MET A 191 0.49 13.39 -22.95
CA MET A 191 1.06 14.18 -24.06
C MET A 191 1.44 13.31 -25.26
N VAL A 192 2.03 12.14 -25.02
CA VAL A 192 2.39 11.15 -26.04
C VAL A 192 1.15 10.62 -26.76
N GLY A 193 0.04 10.46 -26.02
CA GLY A 193 -1.26 10.12 -26.58
C GLY A 193 -1.83 11.13 -27.59
N TYR A 194 -1.26 12.33 -27.69
CA TYR A 194 -1.62 13.35 -28.70
C TYR A 194 -0.69 13.36 -29.93
N LEU A 195 0.32 12.47 -30.00
CA LEU A 195 1.20 12.36 -31.17
C LEU A 195 0.48 11.70 -32.36
N LYS A 196 1.08 11.81 -33.56
CA LYS A 196 0.51 11.29 -34.81
C LYS A 196 0.23 9.78 -34.79
N ASP A 197 1.05 9.00 -34.10
CA ASP A 197 0.83 7.57 -33.86
C ASP A 197 0.92 7.29 -32.35
N PRO A 198 -0.18 7.55 -31.62
CA PRO A 198 -0.16 7.51 -30.16
C PRO A 198 -0.02 6.08 -29.63
N THR A 199 -0.48 5.08 -30.37
CA THR A 199 -0.31 3.65 -30.04
C THR A 199 1.17 3.28 -30.01
N LEU A 200 1.91 3.53 -31.09
CA LEU A 200 3.34 3.22 -31.17
C LEU A 200 4.16 4.05 -30.15
N ALA A 201 3.81 5.32 -29.99
CA ALA A 201 4.55 6.23 -29.11
C ALA A 201 4.31 5.93 -27.62
N VAL A 202 3.08 5.60 -27.21
CA VAL A 202 2.77 5.16 -25.84
C VAL A 202 3.43 3.82 -25.57
N ASP A 203 3.37 2.86 -26.51
CA ASP A 203 4.04 1.56 -26.36
C ASP A 203 5.55 1.72 -26.16
N SER A 204 6.20 2.65 -26.89
CA SER A 204 7.64 2.90 -26.77
C SER A 204 8.09 3.50 -25.43
N ILE A 205 7.18 4.16 -24.71
CA ILE A 205 7.45 4.81 -23.40
C ILE A 205 6.96 3.95 -22.24
N SER A 206 6.16 2.92 -22.52
CA SER A 206 5.60 1.99 -21.52
C SER A 206 6.52 0.78 -21.22
N ILE A 207 7.65 0.66 -21.93
CA ILE A 207 8.75 -0.30 -21.67
C ILE A 207 9.78 0.37 -20.76
#